data_AF-A0A372F4G6-F1
#
_entry.id   AF-A0A372F4G6-F1
#
_cell.length_a   1.000
_cell.length_b   1.000
_cell.length_c   1.000
_cell.angle_alpha   90.00
_cell.angle_beta   90.00
_cell.angle_gamma   90.00
#
_symmetry.space_group_name_H-M   'P 1'
#
loop_
_entity.id
_entity.type
_entity.pdbx_description
1 polymer ?
#
loop_
_entity_poly.entity_id
_entity_poly.type
_entity_poly.pdbx_seq_one_letter_code
_entity_poly.pdbx_strand_id
1 'polypeptide(L)'
;MEFRTEIEVSPSRFHIGTDSKIMTVGSCFSEVIGSQLADNKIQCLCNPYGTVFNPSSIFKLVSNSLQSQPIYKHLMVESSGIWQHYDYHSKFYANSREELEDLLNQTNKKAQQFLRKANFLIVTLGTSIVHQLKENGLPVANCHKAPASNFKKEMLSIKDITMRFRSMYELLKMHNNKIKILLTVSPVRHTRETLQLNSVSKSILRTACYHIEQDFNDVHYFPSYEIMMDDLRDYRFYKADMIHPNEQAEKYIFEKFSETYFTADLNSFMKEWHKVKMSLDHRPIQTDTPAHQKFLADLLAKLDGYSDKFDVSSEKEKVLSQLVAA
;
A
#
# COMPACT_ATOMS: atom_id res chain seq x y z
N MET A 1 17.10 29.59 15.24
CA MET A 1 16.44 28.57 16.09
C MET A 1 15.74 27.61 15.15
N GLU A 2 16.14 26.35 15.13
CA GLU A 2 15.45 25.32 14.35
C GLU A 2 14.22 24.86 15.15
N PHE A 3 13.04 25.03 14.57
CA PHE A 3 11.76 24.72 15.23
C PHE A 3 11.21 23.33 14.84
N ARG A 4 11.99 22.56 14.10
CA ARG A 4 11.60 21.28 13.55
C ARG A 4 12.49 20.18 14.11
N THR A 5 11.89 19.08 14.56
CA THR A 5 12.61 17.85 14.90
C THR A 5 12.48 16.90 13.74
N GLU A 6 13.30 17.11 12.71
CA GLU A 6 13.28 16.26 11.52
C GLU A 6 13.69 14.83 11.89
N ILE A 7 12.95 13.85 11.37
CA ILE A 7 13.31 12.45 11.55
C ILE A 7 14.31 12.06 10.48
N GLU A 8 15.53 11.78 10.92
CA GLU A 8 16.54 11.13 10.10
C GLU A 8 16.27 9.62 10.05
N VAL A 9 15.90 9.15 8.86
CA VAL A 9 15.72 7.71 8.63
C VAL A 9 17.10 7.11 8.39
N SER A 10 17.44 6.08 9.15
CA SER A 10 18.72 5.39 8.98
C SER A 10 18.83 4.80 7.58
N PRO A 11 20.01 4.88 6.93
CA PRO A 11 20.22 4.28 5.62
C PRO A 11 19.86 2.80 5.61
N SER A 12 19.10 2.38 4.61
CA SER A 12 18.67 0.99 4.47
C SER A 12 19.76 0.16 3.79
N ARG A 13 19.95 -1.08 4.24
CA ARG A 13 20.73 -2.11 3.53
C ARG A 13 20.01 -2.64 2.28
N PHE A 14 18.72 -2.38 2.14
CA PHE A 14 17.89 -2.78 1.01
C PHE A 14 17.61 -1.60 0.10
N HIS A 15 17.78 -1.81 -1.20
CA HIS A 15 17.53 -0.79 -2.20
C HIS A 15 16.54 -1.27 -3.25
N ILE A 16 15.63 -0.38 -3.62
CA ILE A 16 14.64 -0.51 -4.68
C ILE A 16 15.26 0.12 -5.93
N GLY A 17 15.40 -0.69 -6.97
CA GLY A 17 15.85 -0.28 -8.30
C GLY A 17 14.70 -0.09 -9.28
N THR A 18 15.02 0.31 -10.50
CA THR A 18 14.05 0.56 -11.58
C THR A 18 13.29 -0.70 -12.03
N ASP A 19 13.85 -1.89 -11.83
CA ASP A 19 13.28 -3.20 -12.18
C ASP A 19 12.57 -3.89 -11.00
N SER A 20 12.50 -3.23 -9.85
CA SER A 20 11.96 -3.81 -8.62
C SER A 20 10.45 -4.03 -8.70
N LYS A 21 10.03 -5.21 -8.24
CA LYS A 21 8.62 -5.61 -8.13
C LYS A 21 8.19 -5.53 -6.68
N ILE A 22 7.19 -4.70 -6.41
CA ILE A 22 6.76 -4.37 -5.06
C ILE A 22 5.29 -4.74 -4.88
N MET A 23 4.96 -5.40 -3.79
CA MET A 23 3.56 -5.54 -3.38
C MET A 23 3.35 -4.70 -2.13
N THR A 24 2.30 -3.87 -2.13
CA THR A 24 1.87 -3.16 -0.91
C THR A 24 0.62 -3.80 -0.35
N VAL A 25 0.56 -3.96 0.97
CA VAL A 25 -0.62 -4.46 1.70
C VAL A 25 -0.83 -3.63 2.97
N GLY A 26 -2.07 -3.40 3.38
CA GLY A 26 -2.35 -2.80 4.68
C GLY A 26 -3.40 -1.68 4.64
N SER A 27 -3.20 -0.67 5.50
CA SER A 27 -4.09 0.48 5.63
C SER A 27 -4.25 1.30 4.33
N CYS A 28 -5.11 2.31 4.33
CA CYS A 28 -5.23 3.27 3.22
C CYS A 28 -3.89 3.94 2.87
N PHE A 29 -2.98 4.10 3.82
CA PHE A 29 -1.64 4.64 3.54
C PHE A 29 -0.76 3.71 2.69
N SER A 30 -1.04 2.39 2.64
CA SER A 30 -0.41 1.50 1.65
C SER A 30 -0.84 1.80 0.22
N GLU A 31 -2.04 2.39 0.01
CA GLU A 31 -2.47 2.85 -1.30
C GLU A 31 -1.70 4.10 -1.72
N VAL A 32 -1.44 5.02 -0.79
CA VAL A 32 -0.61 6.21 -1.02
C VAL A 32 0.81 5.82 -1.44
N ILE A 33 1.47 4.92 -0.69
CA ILE A 33 2.82 4.45 -1.08
C ILE A 33 2.75 3.72 -2.42
N GLY A 34 1.77 2.84 -2.59
CA GLY A 34 1.61 2.04 -3.81
C GLY A 34 1.36 2.89 -5.06
N SER A 35 0.51 3.92 -4.96
CA SER A 35 0.25 4.83 -6.07
C SER A 35 1.50 5.62 -6.41
N GLN A 36 2.21 6.17 -5.42
CA GLN A 36 3.45 6.89 -5.68
C GLN A 36 4.54 6.00 -6.31
N LEU A 37 4.61 4.71 -5.98
CA LEU A 37 5.48 3.75 -6.67
C LEU A 37 5.04 3.54 -8.13
N ALA A 38 3.76 3.24 -8.36
CA ALA A 38 3.21 2.98 -9.69
C ALA A 38 3.29 4.19 -10.61
N ASP A 39 2.97 5.38 -10.09
CA ASP A 39 3.04 6.64 -10.81
C ASP A 39 4.49 6.91 -11.24
N ASN A 40 5.49 6.44 -10.49
CA ASN A 40 6.91 6.54 -10.83
C ASN A 40 7.44 5.29 -11.56
N LYS A 41 6.55 4.56 -12.25
CA LYS A 41 6.83 3.43 -13.15
C LYS A 41 7.51 2.23 -12.50
N ILE A 42 7.46 2.15 -11.17
CA ILE A 42 7.90 0.96 -10.44
C ILE A 42 6.77 -0.08 -10.50
N GLN A 43 7.11 -1.33 -10.81
CA GLN A 43 6.12 -2.40 -10.94
C GLN A 43 5.50 -2.72 -9.57
N CYS A 44 4.29 -2.23 -9.32
CA CYS A 44 3.64 -2.34 -8.03
C CYS A 44 2.27 -3.07 -8.11
N LEU A 45 2.06 -4.07 -7.23
CA LEU A 45 0.74 -4.62 -6.94
C LEU A 45 0.19 -3.98 -5.66
N CYS A 46 -0.61 -2.92 -5.83
CA CYS A 46 -1.10 -2.09 -4.73
C CYS A 46 -2.34 -2.70 -4.06
N ASN A 47 -2.27 -2.98 -2.76
CA ASN A 47 -3.39 -3.45 -1.91
C ASN A 47 -4.34 -4.42 -2.66
N PRO A 48 -3.85 -5.60 -3.09
CA PRO A 48 -4.66 -6.52 -3.89
C PRO A 48 -5.90 -7.01 -3.13
N TYR A 49 -5.89 -7.02 -1.79
CA TYR A 49 -7.04 -7.37 -0.95
C TYR A 49 -7.88 -6.15 -0.52
N GLY A 50 -7.55 -4.97 -1.04
CA GLY A 50 -8.05 -3.67 -0.60
C GLY A 50 -7.47 -3.26 0.75
N THR A 51 -8.03 -2.20 1.32
CA THR A 51 -7.57 -1.66 2.61
C THR A 51 -7.92 -2.62 3.75
N VAL A 52 -6.90 -3.14 4.43
CA VAL A 52 -7.01 -4.05 5.58
C VAL A 52 -6.05 -3.56 6.66
N PHE A 53 -6.54 -3.25 7.86
CA PHE A 53 -5.75 -2.47 8.81
C PHE A 53 -4.95 -3.29 9.81
N ASN A 54 -5.48 -4.45 10.24
CA ASN A 54 -4.93 -5.16 11.39
C ASN A 54 -3.94 -6.26 10.98
N PRO A 55 -2.88 -6.51 11.78
CA PRO A 55 -1.88 -7.52 11.48
C PRO A 55 -2.46 -8.93 11.25
N SER A 56 -3.45 -9.34 12.04
CA SER A 56 -4.03 -10.68 11.96
C SER A 56 -4.64 -10.95 10.58
N SER A 57 -5.45 -10.04 10.07
CA SER A 57 -6.08 -10.15 8.75
C SER A 57 -5.07 -10.02 7.61
N ILE A 58 -4.12 -9.08 7.69
CA ILE A 58 -3.10 -8.90 6.64
C ILE A 58 -2.26 -10.17 6.49
N PHE A 59 -1.72 -10.70 7.59
CA PHE A 59 -0.85 -11.88 7.56
C PHE A 59 -1.62 -13.13 7.12
N LYS A 60 -2.89 -13.26 7.53
CA LYS A 60 -3.79 -14.34 7.07
C LYS A 60 -3.98 -14.30 5.55
N LEU A 61 -4.31 -13.15 4.97
CA LEU A 61 -4.56 -13.01 3.52
C LEU A 61 -3.32 -13.34 2.68
N VAL A 62 -2.15 -12.84 3.11
CA VAL A 62 -0.86 -13.12 2.45
C VAL A 62 -0.55 -14.62 2.54
N SER A 63 -0.67 -15.21 3.73
CA SER A 63 -0.42 -16.65 3.94
C SER A 63 -1.36 -17.53 3.11
N ASN A 64 -2.66 -17.21 3.11
CA ASN A 64 -3.67 -17.92 2.32
C ASN A 64 -3.36 -17.88 0.83
N SER A 65 -2.94 -16.72 0.32
CA SER A 65 -2.56 -16.59 -1.09
C SER A 65 -1.32 -17.42 -1.42
N LEU A 66 -0.30 -17.40 -0.56
CA LEU A 66 0.93 -18.20 -0.74
C LEU A 66 0.63 -19.70 -0.82
N GLN A 67 -0.23 -20.20 0.06
CA GLN A 67 -0.62 -21.61 0.15
C GLN A 67 -1.72 -22.03 -0.84
N SER A 68 -2.27 -21.12 -1.64
CA SER A 68 -3.46 -21.39 -2.46
C SER A 68 -4.64 -21.94 -1.64
N GLN A 69 -4.86 -21.40 -0.44
CA GLN A 69 -5.98 -21.81 0.40
C GLN A 69 -7.32 -21.52 -0.30
N PRO A 70 -8.31 -22.43 -0.20
CA PRO A 70 -9.65 -22.17 -0.71
C PRO A 70 -10.32 -21.03 0.06
N ILE A 71 -11.29 -20.37 -0.57
CA ILE A 71 -12.10 -19.35 0.10
C ILE A 71 -12.91 -20.00 1.22
N TYR A 72 -12.81 -19.43 2.42
CA TYR A 72 -13.54 -19.90 3.58
C TYR A 72 -15.02 -19.51 3.48
N LYS A 73 -15.82 -20.37 2.85
CA LYS A 73 -17.21 -20.05 2.50
C LYS A 73 -18.12 -19.72 3.70
N HIS A 74 -17.72 -20.05 4.93
CA HIS A 74 -18.43 -19.70 6.17
C HIS A 74 -18.19 -18.23 6.61
N LEU A 75 -17.24 -17.53 5.99
CA LEU A 75 -16.98 -16.10 6.19
C LEU A 75 -17.61 -15.23 5.11
N MET A 76 -18.35 -15.84 4.18
CA MET A 76 -19.17 -15.13 3.19
C MET A 76 -20.48 -14.72 3.84
N VAL A 77 -20.84 -13.46 3.65
CA VAL A 77 -22.06 -12.86 4.18
C VAL A 77 -22.83 -12.20 3.05
N GLU A 78 -24.14 -12.29 3.10
CA GLU A 78 -25.05 -11.62 2.18
C GLU A 78 -25.83 -10.55 2.93
N SER A 79 -25.98 -9.39 2.31
CA SER A 79 -26.86 -8.33 2.79
C SER A 79 -27.48 -7.59 1.61
N SER A 80 -28.80 -7.58 1.52
CA SER A 80 -29.56 -6.83 0.52
C SER A 80 -29.22 -7.18 -0.94
N GLY A 81 -29.03 -8.47 -1.22
CA GLY A 81 -28.67 -9.01 -2.53
C GLY A 81 -27.19 -8.94 -2.86
N ILE A 82 -26.34 -8.46 -1.94
CA ILE A 82 -24.91 -8.25 -2.17
C ILE A 82 -24.12 -9.23 -1.31
N TRP A 83 -23.30 -10.06 -1.95
CA TRP A 83 -22.37 -10.97 -1.29
C TRP A 83 -21.03 -10.28 -1.01
N GLN A 84 -20.51 -10.46 0.21
CA GLN A 84 -19.22 -9.97 0.66
C GLN A 84 -18.50 -11.04 1.50
N HIS A 85 -17.23 -10.82 1.81
CA HIS A 85 -16.43 -11.75 2.62
C HIS A 85 -15.68 -11.02 3.73
N TYR A 86 -15.82 -11.48 4.97
CA TYR A 86 -15.30 -10.78 6.16
C TYR A 86 -13.78 -10.55 6.18
N ASP A 87 -13.01 -11.39 5.49
CA ASP A 87 -11.55 -11.19 5.34
C ASP A 87 -11.15 -10.13 4.30
N TYR A 88 -12.04 -9.65 3.43
CA TYR A 88 -11.68 -8.74 2.32
C TYR A 88 -12.32 -7.36 2.49
N HIS A 89 -11.69 -6.35 1.87
CA HIS A 89 -12.22 -4.99 1.84
C HIS A 89 -13.60 -4.94 1.16
N SER A 90 -14.41 -3.94 1.50
CA SER A 90 -15.77 -3.76 0.96
C SER A 90 -15.83 -3.50 -0.56
N LYS A 91 -14.67 -3.28 -1.21
CA LYS A 91 -14.57 -3.22 -2.68
C LYS A 91 -14.81 -4.57 -3.35
N PHE A 92 -14.68 -5.68 -2.60
CA PHE A 92 -14.98 -7.03 -3.07
C PHE A 92 -16.42 -7.35 -2.73
N TYR A 93 -17.26 -7.35 -3.77
CA TYR A 93 -18.65 -7.73 -3.68
C TYR A 93 -19.10 -8.37 -4.99
N ALA A 94 -20.16 -9.16 -4.94
CA ALA A 94 -20.81 -9.71 -6.12
C ALA A 94 -22.31 -9.93 -5.88
N ASN A 95 -23.06 -10.24 -6.94
CA ASN A 95 -24.50 -10.48 -6.86
C ASN A 95 -24.82 -11.95 -6.53
N SER A 96 -23.84 -12.84 -6.62
CA SER A 96 -23.95 -14.24 -6.19
C SER A 96 -22.73 -14.68 -5.38
N ARG A 97 -22.90 -15.77 -4.62
CA ARG A 97 -21.83 -16.36 -3.82
C ARG A 97 -20.71 -16.87 -4.73
N GLU A 98 -21.09 -17.50 -5.84
CA GLU A 98 -20.18 -18.12 -6.80
C GLU A 98 -19.31 -17.06 -7.50
N GLU A 99 -19.92 -15.94 -7.92
CA GLU A 99 -19.17 -14.80 -8.49
C GLU A 99 -18.17 -14.22 -7.50
N LEU A 100 -18.56 -14.07 -6.23
CA LEU A 100 -17.66 -13.59 -5.20
C LEU A 100 -16.51 -14.57 -4.97
N GLU A 101 -16.79 -15.87 -4.89
CA GLU A 101 -15.77 -16.90 -4.72
C GLU A 101 -14.75 -16.89 -5.86
N ASP A 102 -15.19 -16.77 -7.10
CA ASP A 102 -14.31 -16.66 -8.27
C ASP A 102 -13.45 -15.38 -8.22
N LEU A 103 -14.06 -14.23 -7.95
CA LEU A 103 -13.33 -12.95 -7.79
C LEU A 103 -12.22 -13.04 -6.72
N LEU A 104 -12.53 -13.64 -5.57
CA LEU A 104 -11.57 -13.79 -4.48
C LEU A 104 -10.46 -14.79 -4.83
N ASN A 105 -10.79 -15.90 -5.49
CA ASN A 105 -9.80 -16.86 -5.97
C ASN A 105 -8.84 -16.23 -7.00
N GLN A 106 -9.36 -15.47 -7.96
CA GLN A 106 -8.54 -14.74 -8.94
C GLN A 106 -7.63 -13.72 -8.26
N THR A 107 -8.15 -13.00 -7.26
CA THR A 107 -7.38 -12.04 -6.45
C THR A 107 -6.23 -12.72 -5.71
N ASN A 108 -6.50 -13.82 -5.01
CA ASN A 108 -5.48 -14.59 -4.28
C ASN A 108 -4.43 -15.17 -5.24
N LYS A 109 -4.85 -15.69 -6.40
CA LYS A 109 -3.95 -16.22 -7.43
C LYS A 109 -3.03 -15.14 -7.98
N LYS A 110 -3.56 -13.95 -8.28
CA LYS A 110 -2.76 -12.79 -8.72
C LYS A 110 -1.73 -12.38 -7.67
N ALA A 111 -2.14 -12.28 -6.42
CA ALA A 111 -1.24 -11.96 -5.31
C ALA A 111 -0.15 -13.01 -5.13
N GLN A 112 -0.50 -14.30 -5.17
CA GLN A 112 0.45 -15.40 -5.08
C GLN A 112 1.51 -15.34 -6.20
N GLN A 113 1.07 -15.19 -7.45
CA GLN A 113 1.96 -15.12 -8.61
C GLN A 113 2.92 -13.94 -8.53
N PHE A 114 2.44 -12.80 -8.01
CA PHE A 114 3.25 -11.61 -7.81
C PHE A 114 4.27 -11.81 -6.68
N LEU A 115 3.85 -12.31 -5.51
CA LEU A 115 4.71 -12.55 -4.35
C LEU A 115 5.89 -13.49 -4.66
N ARG A 116 5.69 -14.49 -5.52
CA ARG A 116 6.76 -15.40 -5.97
C ARG A 116 7.89 -14.71 -6.76
N LYS A 117 7.62 -13.53 -7.32
CA LYS A 117 8.56 -12.76 -8.15
C LYS A 117 8.91 -11.39 -7.54
N ALA A 118 8.26 -11.00 -6.45
CA ALA A 118 8.44 -9.71 -5.82
C ALA A 118 9.82 -9.58 -5.18
N ASN A 119 10.42 -8.41 -5.31
CA ASN A 119 11.63 -8.04 -4.58
C ASN A 119 11.27 -7.53 -3.18
N PHE A 120 10.13 -6.84 -3.04
CA PHE A 120 9.68 -6.25 -1.79
C PHE A 120 8.20 -6.53 -1.49
N LEU A 121 7.91 -6.77 -0.21
CA LEU A 121 6.57 -6.70 0.37
C LEU A 121 6.55 -5.54 1.37
N ILE A 122 5.75 -4.51 1.11
CA ILE A 122 5.54 -3.39 2.03
C ILE A 122 4.25 -3.62 2.81
N VAL A 123 4.33 -3.66 4.13
CA VAL A 123 3.20 -3.90 5.02
C VAL A 123 2.96 -2.66 5.89
N THR A 124 1.82 -2.00 5.68
CA THR A 124 1.41 -0.83 6.46
C THR A 124 0.34 -1.19 7.49
N LEU A 125 0.73 -1.29 8.76
CA LEU A 125 -0.15 -1.66 9.86
C LEU A 125 -0.96 -0.46 10.35
N GLY A 126 -2.30 -0.60 10.38
CA GLY A 126 -3.22 0.47 10.77
C GLY A 126 -3.56 0.46 12.27
N THR A 127 -4.05 -0.68 12.76
CA THR A 127 -4.52 -0.83 14.14
C THR A 127 -4.20 -2.22 14.70
N SER A 128 -3.91 -2.33 16.01
CA SER A 128 -3.82 -3.62 16.70
C SER A 128 -5.19 -4.12 17.17
N ILE A 129 -6.25 -3.34 17.00
CA ILE A 129 -7.61 -3.71 17.39
C ILE A 129 -8.26 -4.50 16.25
N VAL A 130 -8.79 -5.67 16.58
CA VAL A 130 -9.51 -6.56 15.67
C VAL A 130 -10.96 -6.69 16.09
N HIS A 131 -11.84 -6.88 15.11
CA HIS A 131 -13.17 -7.41 15.36
C HIS A 131 -13.12 -8.92 15.22
N GLN A 132 -13.71 -9.63 16.17
CA GLN A 132 -13.89 -11.08 16.11
C GLN A 132 -15.36 -11.43 16.04
N LEU A 133 -15.73 -12.38 15.19
CA LEU A 133 -17.05 -12.98 15.20
C LEU A 133 -17.29 -13.67 16.54
N LYS A 134 -18.40 -13.37 17.22
CA LYS A 134 -18.73 -14.02 18.50
C LYS A 134 -19.02 -15.50 18.36
N GLU A 135 -19.54 -15.91 17.21
CA GLU A 135 -19.93 -17.29 16.92
C GLU A 135 -18.75 -18.26 16.98
N ASN A 136 -17.60 -17.89 16.42
CA ASN A 136 -16.45 -18.78 16.25
C ASN A 136 -15.10 -18.18 16.72
N GLY A 137 -15.10 -16.94 17.22
CA GLY A 137 -13.91 -16.24 17.69
C GLY A 137 -12.95 -15.81 16.58
N LEU A 138 -13.30 -15.97 15.30
CA LEU A 138 -12.39 -15.66 14.20
C LEU A 138 -12.27 -14.13 14.00
N PRO A 139 -11.04 -13.59 13.89
CA PRO A 139 -10.82 -12.20 13.55
C PRO A 139 -11.21 -11.93 12.09
N VAL A 140 -11.84 -10.78 11.85
CA VAL A 140 -12.30 -10.34 10.54
C VAL A 140 -11.62 -9.03 10.13
N ALA A 141 -11.44 -8.83 8.82
CA ALA A 141 -10.85 -7.61 8.27
C ALA A 141 -11.87 -6.47 8.18
N ASN A 142 -13.11 -6.80 7.83
CA ASN A 142 -14.19 -5.86 7.61
C ASN A 142 -15.50 -6.45 8.15
N CYS A 143 -16.31 -5.65 8.85
CA CYS A 143 -17.61 -6.11 9.38
C CYS A 143 -18.75 -5.94 8.37
N HIS A 144 -18.53 -5.30 7.22
CA HIS A 144 -19.52 -5.13 6.14
C HIS A 144 -20.85 -4.52 6.58
N LYS A 145 -20.79 -3.58 7.53
CA LYS A 145 -21.96 -2.95 8.17
C LYS A 145 -22.93 -3.95 8.84
N ALA A 146 -22.52 -5.20 9.05
CA ALA A 146 -23.29 -6.17 9.82
C ALA A 146 -23.47 -5.69 11.27
N PRO A 147 -24.52 -6.16 11.98
CA PRO A 147 -24.81 -5.73 13.34
C PRO A 147 -23.62 -5.84 14.27
N ALA A 148 -23.30 -4.76 14.99
CA ALA A 148 -22.16 -4.72 15.91
C ALA A 148 -22.24 -5.80 17.02
N SER A 149 -23.45 -6.25 17.35
CA SER A 149 -23.71 -7.35 18.28
C SER A 149 -23.04 -8.66 17.89
N ASN A 150 -22.79 -8.88 16.59
CA ASN A 150 -22.17 -10.09 16.05
C ASN A 150 -20.67 -10.17 16.36
N PHE A 151 -20.08 -9.03 16.75
CA PHE A 151 -18.64 -8.90 16.92
C PHE A 151 -18.29 -8.56 18.37
N LYS A 152 -17.11 -8.99 18.78
CA LYS A 152 -16.40 -8.45 19.94
C LYS A 152 -15.10 -7.80 19.46
N LYS A 153 -14.68 -6.72 20.11
CA LYS A 153 -13.39 -6.10 19.82
C LYS A 153 -12.32 -6.71 20.72
N GLU A 154 -11.14 -6.89 20.17
CA GLU A 154 -9.97 -7.37 20.92
C GLU A 154 -8.74 -6.59 20.48
N MET A 155 -7.88 -6.27 21.44
CA MET A 155 -6.58 -5.66 21.17
C MET A 155 -5.54 -6.78 21.07
N LEU A 156 -4.92 -6.93 19.91
CA LEU A 156 -3.86 -7.91 19.71
C LEU A 156 -2.68 -7.60 20.63
N SER A 157 -2.09 -8.63 21.22
CA SER A 157 -0.84 -8.47 21.96
C SER A 157 0.35 -8.40 21.00
N ILE A 158 1.48 -7.88 21.49
CA ILE A 158 2.74 -7.90 20.74
C ILE A 158 3.10 -9.34 20.35
N LYS A 159 2.94 -10.30 21.27
CA LYS A 159 3.22 -11.72 21.05
C LYS A 159 2.37 -12.32 19.92
N ASP A 160 1.09 -11.95 19.85
CA ASP A 160 0.20 -12.44 18.79
C ASP A 160 0.65 -11.91 17.42
N ILE A 161 1.03 -10.63 17.36
CA ILE A 161 1.48 -10.00 16.12
C ILE A 161 2.79 -10.63 15.64
N THR A 162 3.79 -10.77 16.52
CA THR A 162 5.11 -11.33 16.16
C THR A 162 5.00 -12.80 15.77
N MET A 163 4.19 -13.60 16.47
CA MET A 163 3.96 -15.00 16.13
C MET A 163 3.29 -15.15 14.75
N ARG A 164 2.22 -14.39 14.48
CA ARG A 164 1.53 -14.42 13.18
C ARG A 164 2.42 -13.92 12.05
N PHE A 165 3.24 -12.89 12.29
CA PHE A 165 4.22 -12.44 11.34
C PHE A 165 5.23 -13.54 11.02
N ARG A 166 5.79 -14.21 12.03
CA ARG A 166 6.75 -15.31 11.84
C ARG A 166 6.19 -16.43 10.97
N SER A 167 4.96 -16.88 11.22
CA SER A 167 4.31 -17.90 10.38
C SER A 167 4.14 -17.46 8.92
N MET A 168 3.69 -16.22 8.70
CA MET A 168 3.57 -15.67 7.34
C MET A 168 4.94 -15.53 6.66
N TYR A 169 5.94 -15.07 7.42
CA TYR A 169 7.32 -14.89 6.98
C TYR A 169 7.93 -16.22 6.52
N GLU A 170 7.83 -17.29 7.32
CA GLU A 170 8.36 -18.61 6.97
C GLU A 170 7.74 -19.14 5.67
N LEU A 171 6.41 -19.04 5.54
CA LEU A 171 5.69 -19.34 4.29
C LEU A 171 6.23 -18.51 3.12
N LEU A 172 6.36 -17.22 3.30
CA LEU A 172 6.83 -16.31 2.27
C LEU A 172 8.24 -16.69 1.81
N LYS A 173 9.14 -17.02 2.73
CA LYS A 173 10.52 -17.45 2.42
C LYS A 173 10.59 -18.79 1.72
N MET A 174 9.68 -19.72 2.00
CA MET A 174 9.58 -20.99 1.25
C MET A 174 9.24 -20.75 -0.23
N HIS A 175 8.40 -19.76 -0.53
CA HIS A 175 8.00 -19.45 -1.91
C HIS A 175 8.91 -18.44 -2.62
N ASN A 176 9.54 -17.54 -1.87
CA ASN A 176 10.46 -16.53 -2.37
C ASN A 176 11.47 -16.15 -1.26
N ASN A 177 12.62 -16.82 -1.24
CA ASN A 177 13.65 -16.59 -0.22
C ASN A 177 14.39 -15.25 -0.37
N LYS A 178 14.29 -14.57 -1.52
CA LYS A 178 14.98 -13.29 -1.79
C LYS A 178 14.18 -12.06 -1.39
N ILE A 179 12.85 -12.18 -1.26
CA ILE A 179 11.97 -11.05 -0.96
C ILE A 179 12.37 -10.36 0.34
N LYS A 180 12.37 -9.03 0.34
CA LYS A 180 12.57 -8.19 1.53
C LYS A 180 11.23 -7.66 2.02
N ILE A 181 11.10 -7.42 3.32
CA ILE A 181 9.86 -6.88 3.89
C ILE A 181 10.14 -5.51 4.47
N LEU A 182 9.35 -4.51 4.08
CA LEU A 182 9.35 -3.19 4.70
C LEU A 182 8.09 -3.08 5.55
N LEU A 183 8.26 -2.96 6.87
CA LEU A 183 7.17 -2.69 7.80
C LEU A 183 7.02 -1.19 7.99
N THR A 184 5.79 -0.73 8.12
CA THR A 184 5.53 0.63 8.60
C THR A 184 4.22 0.69 9.37
N VAL A 185 4.14 1.55 10.38
CA VAL A 185 2.88 1.86 11.05
C VAL A 185 2.24 3.03 10.32
N SER A 186 0.95 2.92 10.00
CA SER A 186 0.22 3.94 9.27
C SER A 186 0.22 5.28 10.04
N PRO A 187 0.48 6.43 9.39
CA PRO A 187 0.35 7.75 9.99
C PRO A 187 -1.11 8.16 10.27
N VAL A 188 -2.08 7.44 9.68
CA VAL A 188 -3.50 7.72 9.85
C VAL A 188 -3.98 7.32 11.25
N ARG A 189 -4.70 8.24 11.91
CA ARG A 189 -5.27 8.04 13.24
C ARG A 189 -6.59 7.26 13.17
N HIS A 190 -6.72 6.20 13.97
CA HIS A 190 -7.95 5.41 14.09
C HIS A 190 -8.88 5.97 15.18
N THR A 191 -9.60 7.04 14.85
CA THR A 191 -10.44 7.79 15.82
C THR A 191 -11.77 7.11 16.18
N ARG A 192 -12.19 6.07 15.43
CA ARG A 192 -13.44 5.33 15.68
C ARG A 192 -13.48 4.62 17.04
N GLU A 193 -12.33 4.36 17.65
CA GLU A 193 -12.25 3.83 19.02
C GLU A 193 -12.19 5.00 19.99
N THR A 194 -11.01 5.54 20.23
CA THR A 194 -10.72 6.84 20.85
C THR A 194 -9.29 7.22 20.47
N LEU A 195 -8.86 8.47 20.70
CA LEU A 195 -7.46 8.86 20.50
C LEU A 195 -6.50 8.15 21.48
N GLN A 196 -6.97 7.88 22.71
CA GLN A 196 -6.22 7.14 23.71
C GLN A 196 -6.00 5.69 23.27
N LEU A 197 -7.05 5.00 22.83
CA LEU A 197 -6.95 3.63 22.33
C LEU A 197 -6.16 3.56 21.02
N ASN A 198 -6.29 4.56 20.13
CA ASN A 198 -5.42 4.66 18.97
C ASN A 198 -3.95 4.71 19.38
N SER A 199 -3.61 5.51 20.40
CA SER A 199 -2.22 5.64 20.88
C SER A 199 -1.70 4.31 21.41
N VAL A 200 -2.47 3.63 22.27
CA VAL A 200 -2.13 2.27 22.76
C VAL A 200 -1.94 1.30 21.59
N SER A 201 -2.87 1.31 20.63
CA SER A 201 -2.80 0.46 19.45
C SER A 201 -1.53 0.72 18.63
N LYS A 202 -1.21 1.99 18.34
CA LYS A 202 0.00 2.36 17.59
C LYS A 202 1.26 1.97 18.34
N SER A 203 1.32 2.14 19.66
CA SER A 203 2.44 1.70 20.50
C SER A 203 2.66 0.19 20.45
N ILE A 204 1.58 -0.61 20.47
CA ILE A 204 1.65 -2.07 20.30
C ILE A 204 2.21 -2.43 18.93
N LEU A 205 1.66 -1.84 17.86
CA LEU A 205 2.14 -2.09 16.50
C LEU A 205 3.62 -1.73 16.35
N ARG A 206 4.03 -0.57 16.89
CA ARG A 206 5.42 -0.12 16.82
C ARG A 206 6.34 -1.07 17.57
N THR A 207 5.96 -1.48 18.78
CA THR A 207 6.76 -2.42 19.58
C THR A 207 6.89 -3.77 18.86
N ALA A 208 5.81 -4.26 18.25
CA ALA A 208 5.85 -5.47 17.43
C ALA A 208 6.79 -5.32 16.22
N CYS A 209 6.72 -4.21 15.47
CA CYS A 209 7.63 -3.95 14.36
C CYS A 209 9.10 -3.93 14.80
N TYR A 210 9.40 -3.34 15.96
CA TYR A 210 10.75 -3.34 16.52
C TYR A 210 11.26 -4.77 16.78
N HIS A 211 10.49 -5.60 17.47
CA HIS A 211 10.89 -6.99 17.71
C HIS A 211 11.05 -7.79 16.42
N ILE A 212 10.15 -7.59 15.45
CA ILE A 212 10.24 -8.25 14.14
C ILE A 212 11.52 -7.85 13.40
N GLU A 213 11.85 -6.57 13.35
CA GLU A 213 13.07 -6.10 12.68
C GLU A 213 14.34 -6.66 13.32
N GLN A 214 14.37 -6.81 14.64
CA GLN A 214 15.49 -7.44 15.35
C GLN A 214 15.60 -8.94 15.07
N ASP A 215 14.46 -9.64 14.96
CA ASP A 215 14.42 -11.09 14.74
C ASP A 215 14.78 -11.49 13.30
N PHE A 216 14.59 -10.62 12.31
CA PHE A 216 14.69 -10.97 10.90
C PHE A 216 15.58 -10.01 10.08
N ASN A 217 16.70 -10.53 9.60
CA ASN A 217 17.72 -9.79 8.85
C ASN A 217 17.30 -9.25 7.47
N ASP A 218 16.12 -9.58 6.99
CA ASP A 218 15.58 -9.06 5.73
C ASP A 218 14.23 -8.35 5.89
N VAL A 219 13.99 -7.89 7.11
CA VAL A 219 12.92 -6.96 7.47
C VAL A 219 13.55 -5.63 7.88
N HIS A 220 12.91 -4.52 7.53
CA HIS A 220 13.27 -3.17 7.98
C HIS A 220 12.01 -2.36 8.28
N TYR A 221 12.07 -1.47 9.27
CA TYR A 221 10.99 -0.57 9.64
C TYR A 221 11.18 0.81 9.01
N PHE A 222 10.17 1.30 8.29
CA PHE A 222 10.11 2.68 7.81
C PHE A 222 9.22 3.53 8.75
N PRO A 223 9.71 4.66 9.30
CA PRO A 223 9.03 5.42 10.34
C PRO A 223 7.98 6.42 9.82
N SER A 224 7.04 5.99 8.96
CA SER A 224 6.01 6.90 8.41
C SER A 224 5.07 7.49 9.48
N TYR A 225 4.75 6.71 10.52
CA TYR A 225 3.94 7.17 11.66
C TYR A 225 4.66 8.27 12.45
N GLU A 226 5.93 8.04 12.80
CA GLU A 226 6.73 9.00 13.53
C GLU A 226 6.97 10.27 12.71
N ILE A 227 7.23 10.16 11.40
CA ILE A 227 7.37 11.36 10.54
C ILE A 227 6.10 12.20 10.61
N MET A 228 4.92 11.58 10.55
CA MET A 228 3.68 12.34 10.67
C MET A 228 3.47 12.93 12.07
N MET A 229 3.77 12.18 13.14
CA MET A 229 3.46 12.61 14.50
C MET A 229 4.48 13.58 15.09
N ASP A 230 5.76 13.42 14.77
CA ASP A 230 6.88 14.09 15.42
C ASP A 230 7.62 15.08 14.52
N ASP A 231 7.48 14.96 13.20
CA ASP A 231 8.08 15.90 12.27
C ASP A 231 7.01 16.85 11.69
N LEU A 232 5.92 16.28 11.17
CA LEU A 232 4.79 16.99 10.57
C LEU A 232 3.66 17.27 11.57
N ARG A 233 3.99 17.81 12.75
CA ARG A 233 3.07 17.91 13.92
C ARG A 233 1.84 18.81 13.72
N ASP A 234 1.91 19.75 12.77
CA ASP A 234 0.91 20.81 12.59
C ASP A 234 -0.32 20.31 11.78
N TYR A 235 -1.53 20.75 12.16
CA TYR A 235 -2.77 20.43 11.45
C TYR A 235 -2.76 20.80 9.96
N ARG A 236 -1.88 21.73 9.54
CA ARG A 236 -1.64 22.06 8.12
C ARG A 236 -1.23 20.87 7.27
N PHE A 237 -0.76 19.77 7.87
CA PHE A 237 -0.35 18.55 7.20
C PHE A 237 -1.46 17.49 7.15
N TYR A 238 -2.64 17.79 7.68
CA TYR A 238 -3.80 16.92 7.63
C TYR A 238 -4.79 17.39 6.56
N LYS A 239 -5.59 16.45 6.05
CA LYS A 239 -6.78 16.74 5.24
C LYS A 239 -7.84 17.41 6.11
N ALA A 240 -8.92 17.88 5.49
CA ALA A 240 -10.02 18.55 6.17
C ALA A 240 -10.67 17.72 7.30
N ASP A 241 -10.49 16.39 7.29
CA ASP A 241 -10.97 15.50 8.36
C ASP A 241 -10.07 15.47 9.60
N MET A 242 -8.92 16.16 9.59
CA MET A 242 -7.94 16.22 10.67
C MET A 242 -7.36 14.86 11.10
N ILE A 243 -7.50 13.85 10.24
CA ILE A 243 -7.15 12.45 10.53
C ILE A 243 -6.15 11.92 9.52
N HIS A 244 -6.36 12.18 8.23
CA HIS A 244 -5.51 11.70 7.16
C HIS A 244 -4.42 12.72 6.81
N PRO A 245 -3.20 12.30 6.49
CA PRO A 245 -2.20 13.18 5.88
C PRO A 245 -2.73 13.81 4.59
N ASN A 246 -2.38 15.06 4.34
CA ASN A 246 -2.65 15.72 3.05
C ASN A 246 -1.54 15.44 2.03
N GLU A 247 -1.72 15.92 0.80
CA GLU A 247 -0.77 15.70 -0.30
C GLU A 247 0.66 16.15 0.04
N GLN A 248 0.82 17.28 0.74
CA GLN A 248 2.14 17.77 1.15
C GLN A 248 2.82 16.79 2.11
N ALA A 249 2.09 16.26 3.08
CA ALA A 249 2.60 15.28 4.03
C ALA A 249 2.89 13.93 3.36
N GLU A 250 1.99 13.46 2.49
CA GLU A 250 2.16 12.24 1.71
C GLU A 250 3.40 12.31 0.81
N LYS A 251 3.64 13.46 0.17
CA LYS A 251 4.84 13.71 -0.64
C LYS A 251 6.10 13.72 0.21
N TYR A 252 6.10 14.44 1.33
CA TYR A 252 7.27 14.52 2.21
C TYR A 252 7.66 13.14 2.79
N ILE A 253 6.68 12.35 3.23
CA ILE A 253 6.94 10.99 3.72
C ILE A 253 7.51 10.12 2.59
N PHE A 254 7.02 10.25 1.36
CA PHE A 254 7.55 9.49 0.23
C PHE A 254 8.92 9.97 -0.23
N GLU A 255 9.25 11.25 -0.09
CA GLU A 255 10.60 11.77 -0.28
C GLU A 255 11.57 11.08 0.69
N LYS A 256 11.24 11.04 1.99
CA LYS A 256 12.02 10.27 2.98
C LYS A 256 12.13 8.79 2.65
N PHE A 257 11.05 8.19 2.15
CA PHE A 257 11.07 6.81 1.69
C PHE A 257 12.04 6.62 0.52
N SER A 258 12.00 7.51 -0.48
CA SER A 258 12.85 7.45 -1.67
C SER A 258 14.33 7.68 -1.33
N GLU A 259 14.64 8.61 -0.44
CA GLU A 259 16.00 8.86 0.06
C GLU A 259 16.57 7.64 0.78
N THR A 260 15.72 6.91 1.50
CA THR A 260 16.13 5.74 2.30
C THR A 260 16.35 4.51 1.44
N TYR A 261 15.46 4.26 0.47
CA TYR A 261 15.38 2.97 -0.20
C TYR A 261 15.72 3.01 -1.68
N PHE A 262 15.69 4.13 -2.38
CA PHE A 262 15.88 4.11 -3.83
C PHE A 262 17.35 4.14 -4.19
N THR A 263 17.71 3.37 -5.21
CA THR A 263 19.05 3.48 -5.81
C THR A 263 19.22 4.86 -6.47
N ALA A 264 20.48 5.29 -6.64
CA ALA A 264 20.78 6.60 -7.23
C ALA A 264 20.24 6.74 -8.66
N ASP A 265 20.28 5.66 -9.44
CA ASP A 265 19.73 5.57 -10.80
C ASP A 265 18.20 5.67 -10.81
N LEU A 266 17.50 5.03 -9.86
CA LEU A 266 16.04 5.20 -9.71
C LEU A 266 15.68 6.65 -9.34
N ASN A 267 16.39 7.24 -8.37
CA ASN A 267 16.19 8.64 -7.99
C ASN A 267 16.44 9.59 -9.17
N SER A 268 17.47 9.34 -9.98
CA SER A 268 17.75 10.12 -11.19
C SER A 268 16.62 9.96 -12.22
N PHE A 269 16.15 8.74 -12.45
CA PHE A 269 15.03 8.48 -13.35
C PHE A 269 13.77 9.22 -12.92
N MET A 270 13.41 9.16 -11.63
CA MET A 270 12.22 9.81 -11.10
C MET A 270 12.23 11.32 -11.28
N LYS A 271 13.39 11.98 -11.16
CA LYS A 271 13.52 13.42 -11.44
C LYS A 271 13.20 13.74 -12.91
N GLU A 272 13.68 12.92 -13.85
CA GLU A 272 13.39 13.11 -15.27
C GLU A 272 11.94 12.75 -15.62
N TRP A 273 11.41 11.69 -15.00
CA TRP A 273 10.03 11.26 -15.15
C TRP A 273 9.04 12.30 -14.61
N HIS A 274 9.37 12.98 -13.51
CA HIS A 274 8.57 14.07 -12.98
C HIS A 274 8.39 15.20 -14.01
N LYS A 275 9.45 15.56 -14.74
CA LYS A 275 9.35 16.54 -15.84
C LYS A 275 8.39 16.06 -16.93
N VAL A 276 8.43 14.77 -17.28
CA VAL A 276 7.51 14.16 -18.25
C VAL A 276 6.07 14.24 -17.76
N LYS A 277 5.80 13.90 -16.49
CA LYS A 277 4.46 14.05 -15.90
C LYS A 277 3.95 15.48 -15.96
N MET A 278 4.78 16.45 -15.57
CA MET A 278 4.41 17.87 -15.66
C MET A 278 4.05 18.28 -17.10
N SER A 279 4.77 17.76 -18.10
CA SER A 279 4.42 17.95 -19.51
C SER A 279 3.10 17.27 -19.90
N LEU A 280 2.84 16.05 -19.40
CA LEU A 280 1.60 15.30 -19.66
C LEU A 280 0.36 15.91 -18.98
N ASP A 281 0.55 16.60 -17.85
CA ASP A 281 -0.51 17.25 -17.08
C ASP A 281 -0.76 18.68 -17.52
N HIS A 282 0.11 19.23 -18.37
CA HIS A 282 -0.07 20.55 -18.95
C HIS A 282 -1.37 20.60 -19.75
N ARG A 283 -2.23 21.57 -19.43
CA ARG A 283 -3.49 21.82 -20.13
C ARG A 283 -3.32 23.03 -21.05
N PRO A 284 -3.05 22.84 -22.35
CA PRO A 284 -2.87 23.94 -23.29
C PRO A 284 -4.19 24.70 -23.50
N ILE A 285 -4.10 26.00 -23.69
CA ILE A 285 -5.27 26.85 -24.02
C ILE A 285 -5.63 26.71 -25.52
N GLN A 286 -4.63 26.51 -26.39
CA GLN A 286 -4.80 26.31 -27.82
C GLN A 286 -4.08 25.03 -28.27
N THR A 287 -4.86 23.99 -28.57
CA THR A 287 -4.37 22.64 -28.90
C THR A 287 -3.81 22.54 -30.32
N ASP A 288 -4.29 23.36 -31.26
CA ASP A 288 -4.03 23.14 -32.69
C ASP A 288 -2.89 24.02 -33.21
N THR A 289 -2.19 24.74 -32.33
CA THR A 289 -1.08 25.61 -32.75
C THR A 289 0.12 24.77 -33.19
N PRO A 290 0.90 25.21 -34.20
CA PRO A 290 2.14 24.53 -34.61
C PRO A 290 3.13 24.33 -33.45
N ALA A 291 3.16 25.28 -32.50
CA ALA A 291 4.01 25.19 -31.32
C ALA A 291 3.57 24.06 -30.37
N HIS A 292 2.25 23.91 -30.14
CA HIS A 292 1.74 22.82 -29.31
C HIS A 292 1.92 21.45 -29.97
N GLN A 293 1.65 21.34 -31.27
CA GLN A 293 1.86 20.11 -32.02
C GLN A 293 3.33 19.67 -32.03
N LYS A 294 4.27 20.62 -32.17
CA LYS A 294 5.70 20.35 -32.00
C LYS A 294 6.04 19.86 -30.60
N PHE A 295 5.51 20.51 -29.56
CA PHE A 295 5.68 20.07 -28.17
C PHE A 295 5.19 18.64 -27.94
N LEU A 296 4.03 18.27 -28.49
CA LEU A 296 3.50 16.90 -28.39
C LEU A 296 4.39 15.88 -29.11
N ALA A 297 4.93 16.22 -30.28
CA ALA A 297 5.86 15.36 -31.00
C ALA A 297 7.17 15.15 -30.22
N ASP A 298 7.73 16.22 -29.63
CA ASP A 298 8.92 16.15 -28.78
C ASP A 298 8.67 15.31 -27.51
N LEU A 299 7.48 15.45 -26.92
CA LEU A 299 7.05 14.65 -25.77
C LEU A 299 6.89 13.16 -26.13
N LEU A 300 6.33 12.86 -27.30
CA LEU A 300 6.19 11.49 -27.80
C LEU A 300 7.55 10.84 -28.01
N ALA A 301 8.50 11.53 -28.66
CA ALA A 301 9.87 11.06 -28.84
C ALA A 301 10.58 10.81 -27.49
N LYS A 302 10.31 11.65 -26.49
CA LYS A 302 10.82 11.45 -25.13
C LYS A 302 10.22 10.19 -24.47
N LEU A 303 8.93 9.91 -24.67
CA LEU A 303 8.29 8.67 -24.20
C LEU A 303 8.83 7.44 -24.93
N ASP A 304 9.09 7.52 -26.24
CA ASP A 304 9.73 6.44 -27.00
C ASP A 304 11.07 6.04 -26.36
N GLY A 305 11.88 7.02 -25.96
CA GLY A 305 13.16 6.77 -25.27
C GLY A 305 13.07 6.01 -23.94
N TYR A 306 11.87 5.92 -23.32
CA TYR A 306 11.66 5.14 -22.10
C TYR A 306 11.06 3.75 -22.34
N SER A 307 10.57 3.46 -23.54
CA SER A 307 9.74 2.28 -23.83
C SER A 307 10.48 0.95 -23.70
N ASP A 308 11.80 0.97 -23.84
CA ASP A 308 12.64 -0.22 -23.66
C ASP A 308 12.70 -0.68 -22.20
N LYS A 309 12.48 0.23 -21.24
CA LYS A 309 12.63 -0.03 -19.80
C LYS A 309 11.33 0.06 -19.01
N PHE A 310 10.40 0.90 -19.45
CA PHE A 310 9.17 1.18 -18.72
C PHE A 310 7.96 1.11 -19.65
N ASP A 311 6.85 0.62 -19.13
CA ASP A 311 5.57 0.70 -19.84
C ASP A 311 5.04 2.14 -19.79
N VAL A 312 5.07 2.78 -20.95
CA VAL A 312 4.58 4.14 -21.20
C VAL A 312 3.45 4.16 -22.23
N SER A 313 2.84 3.00 -22.50
CA SER A 313 1.86 2.84 -23.58
C SER A 313 0.66 3.76 -23.40
N SER A 314 0.14 3.87 -22.16
CA SER A 314 -0.96 4.77 -21.82
C SER A 314 -0.62 6.25 -22.02
N GLU A 315 0.60 6.66 -21.66
CA GLU A 315 1.05 8.04 -21.84
C GLU A 315 1.20 8.38 -23.32
N LYS A 316 1.74 7.44 -24.11
CA LYS A 316 1.83 7.60 -25.56
C LYS A 316 0.45 7.72 -26.19
N GLU A 317 -0.50 6.88 -25.81
CA GLU A 317 -1.87 6.94 -26.31
C GLU A 317 -2.51 8.31 -26.02
N LYS A 318 -2.32 8.84 -24.79
CA LYS A 318 -2.78 10.18 -24.40
C LYS A 318 -2.15 11.31 -25.23
N VAL A 319 -0.88 11.20 -25.60
CA VAL A 319 -0.19 12.20 -26.43
C VAL A 319 -0.65 12.08 -27.89
N LEU A 320 -0.73 10.85 -28.41
CA LEU A 320 -1.17 10.56 -29.77
C LEU A 320 -2.60 11.06 -30.01
N SER A 321 -3.50 10.93 -29.03
CA SER A 321 -4.89 11.42 -29.16
C SER A 321 -5.02 12.94 -29.27
N GLN A 322 -3.95 13.69 -29.00
CA GLN A 322 -3.92 15.16 -29.09
C GLN A 322 -3.17 15.68 -30.32
N LEU A 323 -2.48 14.79 -31.05
CA LEU A 323 -1.86 15.14 -32.31
C LEU A 323 -2.94 15.26 -33.39
N VAL A 324 -2.97 16.38 -34.09
CA VAL A 324 -3.83 16.53 -35.27
C VAL A 324 -3.18 15.70 -36.38
N ALA A 325 -3.94 14.79 -36.99
CA ALA A 325 -3.46 14.04 -38.15
C ALA A 325 -3.02 15.03 -39.24
N ALA A 326 -1.77 14.90 -39.69
CA ALA A 326 -1.17 15.74 -40.72
C ALA A 326 -1.88 15.59 -42.07
#